data_AF-A8B9L9-F1
#
_entry.id   AF-A8B9L9-F1
#
_cell.length_a   1.000
_cell.length_b   1.000
_cell.length_c   1.000
_cell.angle_alpha   90.00
_cell.angle_beta   90.00
_cell.angle_gamma   90.00
#
_symmetry.space_group_name_H-M   'P 1'
#
loop_
_entity.id
_entity.type
_entity.pdbx_description
1 polymer ?
#
loop_
_entity_poly.entity_id
_entity_poly.type
_entity_poly.pdbx_seq_one_letter_code
_entity_poly.pdbx_strand_id
1 'polypeptide(L)'
;SKQNFPENMLKEQMVRLLGSKRLTGVPKTPVKENDISYVEDGGIPKAFDARLEWKYCKTIGQVRDQGNCGSCWAHGTSGAFADRLCIATKGDFNELISAEELTFCCHLCGIGCNGGNPLRAWQYFKRHGVVTGGNYNTTNGCQPYRVPPCTNGDKGHYSCSGQQKERNHKCLKTCYGDKTVDYKRDHYKTKDAYYLSNTTTMQKDVILYGPIEASFDV
;
A
#
# COMPACT_ATOMS: atom_id res chain seq x y z
N SER A 1 -20.37 -2.44 -21.19
CA SER A 1 -19.27 -1.68 -20.55
C SER A 1 -19.31 -2.01 -19.06
N LYS A 2 -18.23 -2.53 -18.45
CA LYS A 2 -18.17 -2.67 -16.99
C LYS A 2 -17.74 -1.31 -16.44
N GLN A 3 -18.68 -0.57 -15.86
CA GLN A 3 -18.41 0.76 -15.31
C GLN A 3 -17.84 0.59 -13.89
N ASN A 4 -16.66 1.18 -13.62
CA ASN A 4 -16.00 1.10 -12.32
C ASN A 4 -16.66 2.00 -11.26
N PHE A 5 -17.46 3.00 -11.70
CA PHE A 5 -18.17 3.93 -10.84
C PHE A 5 -19.66 3.99 -11.23
N PRO A 6 -20.58 4.20 -10.27
CA PRO A 6 -21.99 4.44 -10.57
C PRO A 6 -22.19 5.68 -11.45
N GLU A 7 -23.19 5.64 -12.35
CA GLU A 7 -23.50 6.76 -13.27
C GLU A 7 -23.81 8.08 -12.56
N ASN A 8 -24.31 8.03 -11.32
CA ASN A 8 -24.70 9.18 -10.52
C ASN A 8 -23.60 9.65 -9.53
N MET A 9 -22.39 9.07 -9.58
CA MET A 9 -21.30 9.53 -8.74
C MET A 9 -20.77 10.89 -9.25
N LEU A 10 -20.62 11.86 -8.34
CA LEU A 10 -20.07 13.17 -8.67
C LEU A 10 -18.57 13.06 -8.99
N LYS A 11 -18.09 13.89 -9.92
CA LYS A 11 -16.66 13.95 -10.29
C LYS A 11 -15.76 14.17 -9.08
N GLU A 12 -16.17 15.02 -8.15
CA GLU A 12 -15.43 15.32 -6.93
C GLU A 12 -15.31 14.09 -6.02
N GLN A 13 -16.29 13.17 -6.06
CA GLN A 13 -16.24 11.92 -5.30
C GLN A 13 -15.24 10.94 -5.93
N MET A 14 -15.19 10.86 -7.26
CA MET A 14 -14.21 10.04 -7.97
C MET A 14 -12.78 10.55 -7.73
N VAL A 15 -12.55 11.85 -7.90
CA VAL A 15 -11.22 12.47 -7.72
C VAL A 15 -10.67 12.28 -6.31
N ARG A 16 -11.52 12.17 -5.29
CA ARG A 16 -11.10 11.91 -3.89
C ARG A 16 -10.47 10.54 -3.71
N LEU A 17 -10.86 9.55 -4.50
CA LEU A 17 -10.29 8.20 -4.45
C LEU A 17 -8.89 8.16 -5.08
N LEU A 18 -8.58 9.14 -5.94
CA LEU A 18 -7.30 9.30 -6.66
C LEU A 18 -6.27 10.06 -5.82
N GLY A 19 -5.84 9.43 -4.73
CA GLY A 19 -4.93 10.00 -3.73
C GLY A 19 -3.44 10.02 -4.10
N SER A 20 -3.00 9.25 -5.10
CA SER A 20 -1.58 9.21 -5.46
C SER A 20 -1.15 10.51 -6.14
N LYS A 21 -0.07 11.11 -5.65
CA LYS A 21 0.50 12.33 -6.19
C LYS A 21 1.83 12.03 -6.85
N ARG A 22 1.97 12.45 -8.11
CA ARG A 22 3.23 12.41 -8.85
C ARG A 22 4.34 13.11 -8.06
N LEU A 23 5.57 12.61 -8.20
CA LEU A 23 6.74 13.31 -7.70
C LEU A 23 6.89 14.62 -8.46
N THR A 24 7.00 15.73 -7.72
CA THR A 24 7.45 17.01 -8.28
C THR A 24 8.97 17.10 -8.12
N GLY A 25 9.70 17.23 -9.23
CA GLY A 25 11.17 17.30 -9.26
C GLY A 25 11.87 15.93 -9.45
N VAL A 26 13.20 15.97 -9.58
CA VAL A 26 14.03 14.77 -9.75
C VAL A 26 14.01 13.94 -8.47
N PRO A 27 13.62 12.65 -8.52
CA PRO A 27 13.65 11.79 -7.35
C PRO A 27 15.08 11.68 -6.80
N LYS A 28 15.29 12.03 -5.51
CA LYS A 28 16.56 11.73 -4.82
C LYS A 28 16.72 10.25 -4.48
N THR A 29 15.74 9.42 -4.84
CA THR A 29 15.78 7.98 -4.61
C THR A 29 16.56 7.31 -5.74
N PRO A 30 17.45 6.36 -5.43
CA PRO A 30 18.16 5.60 -6.46
C PRO A 30 17.18 4.95 -7.45
N VAL A 31 17.48 5.07 -8.74
CA VAL A 31 16.86 4.24 -9.77
C VAL A 31 17.57 2.90 -9.76
N LYS A 32 16.82 1.81 -9.61
CA LYS A 32 17.37 0.45 -9.65
C LYS A 32 17.42 0.00 -11.11
N GLU A 33 18.54 0.28 -11.75
CA GLU A 33 18.78 -0.09 -13.14
C GLU A 33 19.25 -1.55 -13.26
N ASN A 34 20.14 -1.97 -12.37
CA ASN A 34 20.72 -3.32 -12.34
C ASN A 34 20.76 -3.88 -10.91
N ASP A 35 20.67 -5.20 -10.81
CA ASP A 35 20.82 -6.00 -9.59
C ASP A 35 21.61 -7.24 -9.98
N ILE A 36 22.56 -7.69 -9.16
CA ILE A 36 23.35 -8.90 -9.47
C ILE A 36 22.46 -10.13 -9.64
N SER A 37 21.32 -10.15 -8.95
CA SER A 37 20.32 -11.21 -9.02
C SER A 37 19.50 -11.18 -10.32
N TYR A 38 19.54 -10.07 -11.09
CA TYR A 38 18.87 -9.98 -12.39
C TYR A 38 19.60 -10.71 -13.52
N VAL A 39 20.83 -11.16 -13.26
CA VAL A 39 21.72 -11.79 -14.24
C VAL A 39 21.52 -13.30 -14.31
N GLU A 40 20.75 -13.91 -13.40
CA GLU A 40 20.37 -15.31 -13.54
C GLU A 40 19.43 -15.47 -14.76
N ASP A 41 19.97 -16.15 -15.77
CA ASP A 41 19.52 -16.18 -17.18
C ASP A 41 18.31 -17.10 -17.41
N GLY A 42 17.43 -17.23 -16.43
CA GLY A 42 16.19 -18.03 -16.53
C GLY A 42 15.14 -17.44 -17.48
N GLY A 43 15.40 -16.24 -18.02
CA GLY A 43 14.47 -15.48 -18.85
C GLY A 43 13.29 -14.92 -18.04
N ILE A 44 12.55 -13.98 -18.65
CA ILE A 44 11.29 -13.49 -18.09
C ILE A 44 10.17 -14.42 -18.60
N PRO A 45 9.40 -15.10 -17.72
CA PRO A 45 8.31 -15.95 -18.15
C PRO A 45 7.22 -15.13 -18.84
N LYS A 46 6.51 -15.75 -19.79
CA LYS A 46 5.40 -15.11 -20.53
C LYS A 46 4.25 -14.67 -19.62
N ALA A 47 4.05 -15.37 -18.51
CA ALA A 47 3.05 -15.06 -17.50
C ALA A 47 3.62 -15.34 -16.10
N PHE A 48 3.27 -14.49 -15.14
CA PHE A 48 3.68 -14.61 -13.74
C PHE A 48 2.53 -14.17 -12.84
N ASP A 49 2.28 -14.94 -11.77
CA ASP A 49 1.28 -14.61 -10.75
C ASP A 49 1.88 -14.85 -9.37
N ALA A 50 2.12 -13.75 -8.64
CA ALA A 50 2.70 -13.78 -7.29
C ALA A 50 1.89 -14.63 -6.31
N ARG A 51 0.57 -14.76 -6.50
CA ARG A 51 -0.30 -15.58 -5.65
C ARG A 51 -0.05 -17.08 -5.84
N LEU A 52 0.36 -17.47 -7.05
CA LEU A 52 0.67 -18.86 -7.40
C LEU A 52 2.12 -19.21 -7.03
N GLU A 53 3.03 -18.25 -7.12
CA GLU A 53 4.44 -18.42 -6.77
C GLU A 53 4.62 -18.53 -5.24
N TRP A 54 4.11 -17.53 -4.49
CA TRP A 54 4.28 -17.46 -3.04
C TRP A 54 2.97 -17.77 -2.32
N LYS A 55 2.42 -18.97 -2.53
CA LYS A 55 1.15 -19.42 -1.93
C LYS A 55 1.11 -19.36 -0.40
N TYR A 56 2.28 -19.41 0.24
CA TYR A 56 2.41 -19.30 1.69
C TYR A 56 2.21 -17.87 2.21
N CYS A 57 2.29 -16.85 1.36
CA CYS A 57 2.06 -15.46 1.73
C CYS A 57 0.59 -15.09 1.57
N LYS A 58 -0.16 -15.15 2.68
CA LYS A 58 -1.61 -14.85 2.67
C LYS A 58 -1.92 -13.37 2.44
N THR A 59 -0.92 -12.49 2.55
CA THR A 59 -1.06 -11.06 2.26
C THR A 59 -1.20 -10.80 0.76
N ILE A 60 -0.57 -11.64 -0.08
CA ILE A 60 -0.61 -11.48 -1.53
C ILE A 60 -2.03 -11.78 -2.00
N GLY A 61 -2.64 -10.81 -2.68
CA GLY A 61 -4.02 -10.90 -3.15
C GLY A 61 -5.08 -10.48 -2.13
N GLN A 62 -4.70 -10.00 -0.94
CA GLN A 62 -5.64 -9.34 -0.03
C GLN A 62 -6.07 -8.00 -0.62
N VAL A 63 -7.37 -7.87 -0.89
CA VAL A 63 -7.96 -6.61 -1.35
C VAL A 63 -8.35 -5.78 -0.13
N ARG A 64 -7.94 -4.51 -0.11
CA ARG A 64 -8.17 -3.56 0.98
C ARG A 64 -9.02 -2.38 0.48
N ASP A 65 -9.76 -1.75 1.39
CA ASP A 65 -10.61 -0.60 1.09
C ASP A 65 -10.07 0.66 1.80
N GLN A 66 -9.76 1.69 1.00
CA GLN A 66 -9.27 2.98 1.51
C GLN A 66 -10.38 3.85 2.12
N GLY A 67 -11.65 3.50 1.91
CA GLY A 67 -12.82 4.26 2.32
C GLY A 67 -12.94 5.60 1.58
N ASN A 68 -13.68 6.54 2.16
CA ASN A 68 -13.81 7.90 1.62
C ASN A 68 -12.59 8.78 1.99
N CYS A 69 -11.40 8.31 1.61
CA CYS A 69 -10.11 8.86 1.92
C CYS A 69 -9.16 8.63 0.74
N GLY A 70 -8.45 9.66 0.29
CA GLY A 70 -7.44 9.57 -0.78
C GLY A 70 -6.12 8.97 -0.29
N SER A 71 -6.16 7.79 0.33
CA SER A 71 -5.01 7.07 0.91
C SER A 71 -4.55 5.87 0.07
N CYS A 72 -4.91 5.80 -1.22
CA CYS A 72 -4.45 4.74 -2.12
C CYS A 72 -2.91 4.60 -2.15
N TRP A 73 -2.19 5.72 -2.05
CA TRP A 73 -0.73 5.76 -1.97
C TRP A 73 -0.19 5.00 -0.75
N ALA A 74 -0.91 5.01 0.37
CA ALA A 74 -0.55 4.29 1.59
C ALA A 74 -0.98 2.82 1.51
N HIS A 75 -2.14 2.53 0.93
CA HIS A 75 -2.63 1.15 0.76
C HIS A 75 -1.77 0.34 -0.20
N GLY A 76 -1.44 0.90 -1.37
CA GLY A 76 -0.60 0.23 -2.36
C GLY A 76 0.80 -0.07 -1.82
N THR A 77 1.43 0.90 -1.16
CA THR A 77 2.78 0.73 -0.61
C THR A 77 2.82 -0.20 0.61
N SER A 78 1.88 -0.08 1.56
CA SER A 78 1.82 -0.99 2.71
C SER A 78 1.47 -2.43 2.30
N GLY A 79 0.61 -2.61 1.29
CA GLY A 79 0.31 -3.94 0.73
C GLY A 79 1.54 -4.59 0.11
N ALA A 80 2.21 -3.90 -0.82
CA ALA A 80 3.44 -4.40 -1.43
C ALA A 80 4.53 -4.64 -0.37
N PHE A 81 4.66 -3.79 0.66
CA PHE A 81 5.64 -4.00 1.70
C PHE A 81 5.34 -5.23 2.57
N ALA A 82 4.07 -5.48 2.92
CA ALA A 82 3.66 -6.70 3.62
C ALA A 82 3.99 -7.96 2.83
N ASP A 83 3.69 -7.96 1.52
CA ASP A 83 3.99 -9.07 0.61
C ASP A 83 5.49 -9.36 0.56
N ARG A 84 6.30 -8.31 0.40
CA ARG A 84 7.76 -8.44 0.35
C ARG A 84 8.36 -8.89 1.67
N LEU A 85 7.82 -8.46 2.81
CA LEU A 85 8.24 -8.96 4.12
C LEU A 85 7.95 -10.46 4.24
N CYS A 86 6.78 -10.92 3.82
CA CYS A 86 6.46 -12.34 3.84
C CYS A 86 7.40 -13.16 2.93
N ILE A 87 7.62 -12.70 1.70
CA ILE A 87 8.53 -13.38 0.76
C ILE A 87 9.95 -13.44 1.32
N ALA A 88 10.48 -12.31 1.78
CA ALA A 88 11.85 -12.22 2.31
C ALA A 88 12.07 -13.04 3.58
N THR A 89 11.03 -13.21 4.39
CA THR A 89 11.07 -14.02 5.62
C THR A 89 10.58 -15.46 5.42
N LYS A 90 10.31 -15.87 4.17
CA LYS A 90 9.81 -17.21 3.82
C LYS A 90 8.55 -17.60 4.61
N GLY A 91 7.71 -16.63 4.92
CA GLY A 91 6.45 -16.82 5.62
C GLY A 91 6.49 -16.62 7.14
N ASP A 92 7.67 -16.39 7.75
CA ASP A 92 7.75 -16.13 9.19
C ASP A 92 7.01 -14.84 9.57
N PHE A 93 7.11 -13.80 8.73
CA PHE A 93 6.20 -12.65 8.77
C PHE A 93 5.07 -12.88 7.78
N ASN A 94 3.81 -12.74 8.22
CA ASN A 94 2.67 -12.95 7.32
C ASN A 94 1.47 -12.11 7.76
N GLU A 95 1.70 -10.83 8.05
CA GLU A 95 0.70 -9.90 8.55
C GLU A 95 0.56 -8.67 7.66
N LEU A 96 -0.57 -7.97 7.74
CA LEU A 96 -0.76 -6.72 7.03
C LEU A 96 0.00 -5.59 7.72
N ILE A 97 0.59 -4.71 6.92
CA ILE A 97 1.20 -3.46 7.38
C ILE A 97 0.14 -2.36 7.47
N SER A 98 0.25 -1.52 8.50
CA SER A 98 -0.70 -0.47 8.81
C SER A 98 -0.70 0.64 7.75
N ALA A 99 -1.74 0.61 6.90
CA ALA A 99 -2.06 1.74 6.04
C ALA A 99 -2.49 2.96 6.87
N GLU A 100 -3.02 2.75 8.08
CA GLU A 100 -3.38 3.82 9.02
C GLU A 100 -2.17 4.66 9.40
N GLU A 101 -1.16 4.02 10.01
CA GLU A 101 0.00 4.74 10.51
C GLU A 101 0.66 5.51 9.37
N LEU A 102 0.82 4.84 8.23
CA LEU A 102 1.41 5.47 7.06
C LEU A 102 0.60 6.69 6.60
N THR A 103 -0.73 6.58 6.54
CA THR A 103 -1.63 7.66 6.09
C THR A 103 -1.56 8.87 7.02
N PHE A 104 -1.58 8.66 8.34
CA PHE A 104 -1.78 9.76 9.30
C PHE A 104 -0.50 10.21 10.03
N CYS A 105 0.56 9.40 10.04
CA CYS A 105 1.83 9.71 10.71
C CYS A 105 2.97 10.08 9.75
N CYS A 106 2.91 9.72 8.46
CA CYS A 106 3.92 10.17 7.49
C CYS A 106 3.62 11.56 6.92
N HIS A 107 3.90 12.60 7.69
CA HIS A 107 3.68 14.00 7.27
C HIS A 107 4.55 14.44 6.08
N LEU A 108 5.68 13.76 5.84
CA LEU A 108 6.51 14.01 4.65
C LEU A 108 5.97 13.32 3.39
N CYS A 109 5.17 12.26 3.54
CA CYS A 109 4.61 11.52 2.41
C CYS A 109 3.49 12.29 1.71
N GLY A 110 2.74 13.13 2.43
CA GLY A 110 1.61 13.87 1.88
C GLY A 110 0.69 14.40 2.97
N ILE A 111 -0.57 14.59 2.61
CA ILE A 111 -1.62 15.15 3.48
C ILE A 111 -2.71 14.09 3.71
N GLY A 112 -2.31 12.89 4.14
CA GLY A 112 -3.21 11.77 4.45
C GLY A 112 -4.22 11.49 3.33
N CYS A 113 -5.51 11.64 3.65
CA CYS A 113 -6.67 11.49 2.77
C CYS A 113 -6.80 12.56 1.67
N ASN A 114 -5.94 13.58 1.66
CA ASN A 114 -5.82 14.55 0.57
C ASN A 114 -4.71 14.16 -0.42
N GLY A 115 -4.17 12.97 -0.26
CA GLY A 115 -3.19 12.37 -1.16
C GLY A 115 -1.77 12.45 -0.66
N GLY A 116 -0.93 11.64 -1.28
CA GLY A 116 0.46 11.46 -0.89
C GLY A 116 1.27 10.74 -1.93
N ASN A 117 2.55 10.60 -1.64
CA ASN A 117 3.56 10.15 -2.56
C ASN A 117 4.07 8.76 -2.16
N PRO A 118 3.86 7.75 -3.01
CA PRO A 118 4.28 6.39 -2.72
C PRO A 118 5.79 6.20 -2.55
N LEU A 119 6.62 6.92 -3.32
CA LEU A 119 8.08 6.83 -3.16
C LEU A 119 8.55 7.35 -1.79
N ARG A 120 7.89 8.40 -1.27
CA ARG A 120 8.15 8.88 0.09
C ARG A 120 7.68 7.90 1.16
N ALA A 121 6.65 7.09 0.90
CA ALA A 121 6.25 6.01 1.80
C ALA A 121 7.34 4.94 1.91
N TRP A 122 7.92 4.48 0.79
CA TRP A 122 9.05 3.56 0.82
C TRP A 122 10.26 4.13 1.58
N GLN A 123 10.55 5.42 1.40
CA GLN A 123 11.57 6.10 2.19
C GLN A 123 11.23 6.18 3.68
N TYR A 124 9.95 6.31 4.02
CA TYR A 124 9.46 6.30 5.41
C TYR A 124 9.66 4.91 6.03
N PHE A 125 9.32 3.83 5.32
CA PHE A 125 9.59 2.46 5.76
C PHE A 125 11.09 2.24 6.04
N LYS A 126 11.98 2.77 5.20
CA LYS A 126 13.43 2.65 5.39
C LYS A 126 13.90 3.38 6.66
N ARG A 127 13.43 4.61 6.90
CA ARG A 127 13.90 5.44 8.02
C ARG A 127 13.23 5.11 9.34
N HIS A 128 11.91 5.08 9.34
CA HIS A 128 11.07 4.98 10.54
C HIS A 128 10.51 3.58 10.74
N GLY A 129 10.18 2.90 9.64
CA GLY A 129 9.36 1.70 9.67
C GLY A 129 7.89 2.03 9.85
N VAL A 130 7.08 0.98 9.96
CA VAL A 130 5.63 1.09 10.12
C VAL A 130 5.13 -0.16 10.85
N VAL A 131 4.11 0.00 11.69
CA VAL A 131 3.51 -1.07 12.48
C VAL A 131 2.62 -1.98 11.66
N THR A 132 2.29 -3.14 12.21
CA THR A 132 1.23 -4.01 11.67
C THR A 132 -0.14 -3.34 11.79
N GLY A 133 -1.05 -3.67 10.89
CA GLY A 133 -2.40 -3.10 10.92
C GLY A 133 -3.33 -3.68 9.86
N GLY A 134 -4.40 -4.29 10.32
CA GLY A 134 -5.44 -4.91 9.52
C GLY A 134 -6.42 -3.93 8.88
N ASN A 135 -7.57 -4.48 8.47
CA ASN A 135 -8.65 -3.74 7.84
C ASN A 135 -9.53 -3.03 8.87
N TYR A 136 -10.43 -2.18 8.38
CA TYR A 136 -11.43 -1.53 9.21
C TYR A 136 -12.25 -2.51 10.04
N ASN A 137 -12.54 -2.12 11.30
CA ASN A 137 -13.31 -2.91 12.27
C ASN A 137 -12.70 -4.30 12.57
N THR A 138 -11.38 -4.42 12.50
CA THR A 138 -10.63 -5.59 12.97
C THR A 138 -9.77 -5.22 14.17
N THR A 139 -9.25 -6.23 14.88
CA THR A 139 -8.21 -6.06 15.91
C THR A 139 -6.86 -6.60 15.44
N ASN A 140 -6.68 -6.81 14.13
CA ASN A 140 -5.45 -7.40 13.61
C ASN A 140 -4.32 -6.37 13.58
N GLY A 141 -3.17 -6.75 14.14
CA GLY A 141 -1.99 -5.91 14.23
C GLY A 141 -2.16 -4.71 15.16
N CYS A 142 -1.12 -3.89 15.26
CA CYS A 142 -1.05 -2.76 16.16
C CYS A 142 -2.09 -1.66 15.84
N GLN A 143 -2.17 -1.23 14.58
CA GLN A 143 -3.03 -0.13 14.13
C GLN A 143 -3.88 -0.53 12.91
N PRO A 144 -4.99 -1.25 13.11
CA PRO A 144 -5.95 -1.53 12.05
C PRO A 144 -6.56 -0.22 11.53
N TYR A 145 -6.95 -0.21 10.25
CA TYR A 145 -7.43 1.00 9.58
C TYR A 145 -8.70 1.56 10.23
N ARG A 146 -8.79 2.89 10.40
CA ARG A 146 -9.93 3.54 11.10
C ARG A 146 -10.93 4.21 10.17
N VAL A 147 -10.61 4.35 8.88
CA VAL A 147 -11.57 4.90 7.92
C VAL A 147 -12.54 3.80 7.48
N PRO A 148 -13.85 3.99 7.66
CA PRO A 148 -14.83 2.99 7.24
C PRO A 148 -14.83 2.82 5.71
N PRO A 149 -15.04 1.58 5.23
CA PRO A 149 -15.21 1.31 3.81
C PRO A 149 -16.43 2.08 3.28
N CYS A 150 -16.48 2.25 1.96
CA CYS A 150 -17.64 2.87 1.34
C CYS A 150 -18.75 1.83 1.19
N THR A 151 -19.88 2.02 1.85
CA THR A 151 -20.95 1.01 1.91
C THR A 151 -22.19 1.36 1.12
N ASN A 152 -22.29 2.59 0.58
CA ASN A 152 -23.51 3.06 -0.06
C ASN A 152 -23.55 2.57 -1.51
N GLY A 153 -24.59 1.86 -1.91
CA GLY A 153 -24.75 1.34 -3.27
C GLY A 153 -25.32 -0.07 -3.30
N ASP A 154 -25.59 -0.58 -4.50
CA ASP A 154 -26.09 -1.94 -4.69
C ASP A 154 -24.96 -2.97 -4.54
N LYS A 155 -25.32 -4.24 -4.26
CA LYS A 155 -24.35 -5.33 -4.13
C LYS A 155 -23.43 -5.38 -5.36
N GLY A 156 -22.15 -5.06 -5.16
CA GLY A 156 -21.13 -5.04 -6.22
C GLY A 156 -20.75 -3.64 -6.74
N HIS A 157 -21.48 -2.59 -6.35
CA HIS A 157 -21.23 -1.20 -6.72
C HIS A 157 -21.19 -0.29 -5.48
N TYR A 158 -20.14 -0.47 -4.67
CA TYR A 158 -19.91 0.35 -3.50
C TYR A 158 -19.51 1.78 -3.89
N SER A 159 -20.13 2.77 -3.25
CA SER A 159 -19.96 4.19 -3.44
C SER A 159 -19.86 4.89 -2.09
N CYS A 160 -19.06 5.95 -2.05
CA CYS A 160 -18.94 6.82 -0.88
C CYS A 160 -20.02 7.92 -0.89
N SER A 161 -21.03 7.83 -1.76
CA SER A 161 -22.07 8.86 -1.89
C SER A 161 -22.84 9.01 -0.58
N GLY A 162 -23.01 10.25 -0.10
CA GLY A 162 -23.62 10.52 1.21
C GLY A 162 -22.73 10.25 2.43
N GLN A 163 -21.58 9.57 2.26
CA GLN A 163 -20.61 9.40 3.33
C GLN A 163 -19.71 10.64 3.43
N GLN A 164 -19.47 11.12 4.65
CA GLN A 164 -18.54 12.22 4.85
C GLN A 164 -17.11 11.80 4.51
N LYS A 165 -16.35 12.73 3.91
CA LYS A 165 -14.93 12.54 3.67
C LYS A 165 -14.20 12.49 5.01
N GLU A 166 -13.24 11.58 5.15
CA GLU A 166 -12.33 11.56 6.30
C GLU A 166 -11.53 12.88 6.36
N ARG A 167 -11.53 13.52 7.55
CA ARG A 167 -10.95 14.86 7.76
C ARG A 167 -9.46 14.86 8.12
N ASN A 168 -8.79 13.71 8.02
CA ASN A 168 -7.46 13.45 8.54
C ASN A 168 -7.40 13.55 10.07
N HIS A 169 -7.73 12.45 10.73
CA HIS A 169 -7.53 12.37 12.18
C HIS A 169 -6.05 12.31 12.57
N LYS A 170 -5.78 12.55 13.85
CA LYS A 170 -4.43 12.64 14.41
C LYS A 170 -3.71 11.28 14.35
N CYS A 171 -2.42 11.32 14.03
CA CYS A 171 -1.50 10.21 14.26
C CYS A 171 -1.53 9.79 15.74
N LEU A 172 -1.76 8.50 16.00
CA LEU A 172 -1.66 7.91 17.33
C LEU A 172 -0.36 7.11 17.42
N LYS A 173 0.36 7.23 18.54
CA LYS A 173 1.63 6.53 18.79
C LYS A 173 1.46 5.37 19.78
N THR A 174 0.40 4.60 19.57
CA THR A 174 -0.04 3.50 20.44
C THR A 174 -0.75 2.44 19.60
N CYS A 175 -0.65 1.17 20.00
CA CYS A 175 -1.48 0.12 19.42
C CYS A 175 -2.90 0.17 19.99
N TYR A 176 -3.89 -0.04 19.13
CA TYR A 176 -5.31 -0.09 19.50
C TYR A 176 -6.07 -1.23 18.83
N GLY A 177 -5.43 -1.99 17.92
CA GLY A 177 -5.93 -3.28 17.45
C GLY A 177 -5.58 -4.38 18.44
N ASP A 178 -4.44 -5.05 18.20
CA ASP A 178 -3.85 -5.99 19.14
C ASP A 178 -3.14 -5.24 20.26
N LYS A 179 -3.67 -5.39 21.48
CA LYS A 179 -3.15 -4.73 22.68
C LYS A 179 -1.94 -5.42 23.30
N THR A 180 -1.58 -6.62 22.83
CA THR A 180 -0.40 -7.36 23.29
C THR A 180 0.88 -6.90 22.59
N VAL A 181 0.72 -6.22 21.46
CA VAL A 181 1.82 -5.68 20.65
C VAL A 181 2.33 -4.35 21.23
N ASP A 182 3.65 -4.22 21.35
CA ASP A 182 4.29 -2.96 21.72
C ASP A 182 4.51 -2.06 20.49
N TYR A 183 3.91 -0.87 20.50
CA TYR A 183 3.98 0.08 19.38
C TYR A 183 5.42 0.39 18.95
N LYS A 184 6.37 0.54 19.89
CA LYS A 184 7.75 0.90 19.55
C LYS A 184 8.50 -0.27 18.90
N ARG A 185 8.18 -1.50 19.27
CA ARG A 185 8.84 -2.72 18.78
C ARG A 185 8.22 -3.28 17.49
N ASP A 186 6.99 -2.89 17.18
CA ASP A 186 6.27 -3.40 16.02
C ASP A 186 6.60 -2.70 14.69
N HIS A 187 7.57 -1.78 14.66
CA HIS A 187 7.93 -1.07 13.43
C HIS A 187 8.83 -1.92 12.52
N TYR A 188 8.26 -2.39 11.40
CA TYR A 188 9.00 -3.11 10.36
C TYR A 188 9.62 -2.12 9.37
N LYS A 189 10.89 -2.36 9.03
CA LYS A 189 11.67 -1.52 8.11
C LYS A 189 12.08 -2.28 6.87
N THR A 190 12.19 -1.57 5.76
CA THR A 190 12.90 -2.06 4.58
C THR A 190 14.37 -1.63 4.64
N LYS A 191 15.26 -2.45 4.09
CA LYS A 191 16.67 -2.08 3.89
C LYS A 191 16.80 -0.96 2.85
N ASP A 192 16.03 -1.03 1.78
CA ASP A 192 16.17 -0.18 0.60
C ASP A 192 14.84 0.40 0.12
N ALA A 193 14.95 1.55 -0.56
CA ALA A 193 13.87 2.23 -1.24
C ALA A 193 14.41 2.72 -2.59
N TYR A 194 13.79 2.31 -3.68
CA TYR A 194 14.27 2.55 -5.04
C TYR A 194 13.12 2.75 -6.02
N TYR A 195 13.44 3.33 -7.17
CA TYR A 195 12.50 3.51 -8.28
C TYR A 195 12.85 2.53 -9.42
N LEU A 196 11.83 1.95 -10.05
CA LEU A 196 11.96 1.09 -11.22
C LEU A 196 11.46 1.86 -12.44
N SER A 197 12.29 1.98 -13.48
CA SER A 197 12.06 2.92 -14.59
C SER A 197 11.59 2.27 -15.88
N ASN A 198 11.74 0.95 -16.05
CA ASN A 198 11.39 0.26 -17.29
C ASN A 198 10.74 -1.10 -17.01
N THR A 199 10.00 -1.60 -18.00
CA THR A 199 9.22 -2.84 -17.88
C THR A 199 10.09 -4.05 -17.56
N THR A 200 11.27 -4.18 -18.18
CA THR A 200 12.16 -5.32 -17.96
C THR A 200 12.64 -5.38 -16.51
N THR A 201 13.08 -4.26 -15.94
CA THR A 201 13.51 -4.20 -14.53
C THR A 201 12.33 -4.40 -13.58
N MET A 202 11.15 -3.87 -13.91
CA MET A 202 9.93 -4.13 -13.13
C MET A 202 9.57 -5.62 -13.10
N GLN A 203 9.59 -6.29 -14.26
CA GLN A 203 9.30 -7.72 -14.35
C GLN A 203 10.30 -8.54 -13.53
N LYS A 204 11.60 -8.28 -13.69
CA LYS A 204 12.64 -8.98 -12.93
C LYS A 204 12.52 -8.73 -11.42
N ASP A 205 12.26 -7.49 -10.99
CA ASP A 205 12.10 -7.17 -9.57
C ASP A 205 10.86 -7.84 -8.98
N VAL A 206 9.75 -7.91 -9.74
CA VAL A 206 8.53 -8.60 -9.31
C VAL A 206 8.74 -10.11 -9.17
N ILE A 207 9.44 -10.74 -10.12
CA ILE A 207 9.69 -12.20 -10.09
C ILE A 207 10.61 -12.57 -8.92
N LEU A 208 11.61 -11.74 -8.64
CA LEU A 208 12.62 -12.05 -7.61
C LEU A 208 12.19 -11.64 -6.21
N TYR A 209 11.54 -10.49 -6.08
CA TYR A 209 11.30 -9.86 -4.78
C TYR A 209 9.82 -9.68 -4.45
N GLY A 210 8.91 -9.95 -5.38
CA GLY A 210 7.47 -9.86 -5.17
C GLY A 210 6.81 -8.57 -5.62
N PRO A 211 5.51 -8.39 -5.33
CA PRO A 211 4.70 -7.27 -5.78
C PRO A 211 5.35 -5.89 -5.57
N ILE A 212 5.12 -4.97 -6.51
CA ILE A 212 5.57 -3.58 -6.47
C ILE A 212 4.38 -2.64 -6.34
N GLU A 213 4.63 -1.42 -5.86
CA GLU A 213 3.66 -0.33 -5.98
C GLU A 213 3.91 0.44 -7.28
N ALA A 214 2.82 0.81 -7.94
CA ALA A 214 2.83 1.60 -9.16
C ALA A 214 1.66 2.61 -9.15
N SER A 215 1.84 3.72 -9.86
CA SER A 215 0.84 4.76 -10.01
C SER A 215 0.62 5.05 -11.50
N PHE A 216 -0.63 5.33 -11.89
CA PHE A 216 -1.02 5.66 -13.26
C PHE A 216 -2.08 6.77 -13.26
N ASP A 217 -2.25 7.44 -14.41
CA ASP A 217 -3.28 8.48 -14.56
C ASP A 217 -4.65 7.82 -14.79
N VAL A 218 -5.68 8.33 -14.11
CA VAL A 218 -7.06 7.84 -14.13
C VAL A 218 -7.98 8.90 -14.73
#